data_AF-A0AAV7AYR3-F1
#
_entry.id   AF-A0AAV7AYR3-F1
#
_cell.length_a   1.000
_cell.length_b   1.000
_cell.length_c   1.000
_cell.angle_alpha   90.00
_cell.angle_beta   90.00
_cell.angle_gamma   90.00
#
_symmetry.space_group_name_H-M   'P 1'
#
loop_
_entity.id
_entity.type
_entity.pdbx_description
1 polymer ?
#
loop_
_entity_poly.entity_id
_entity_poly.type
_entity_poly.pdbx_seq_one_letter_code
_entity_poly.pdbx_strand_id
1 'polypeptide(L)'
;MISLLTRVRSKHFRPLLGRIPLIDWLALYWPRLLPAAGWSYTRAFLVSPVTGTTSASGMEGRRPQFGNRHLRDPGQVFQHNAWDNVQWSEEQESAARKKVLENSSQPLPPEQQEEYETKASNYWDDFYTIHENKFFKDRQWLFTEFPELSSKHMGQSDIDREQIQDSNMDRGDESKDPGSSATYRILEVGCGVGNTVFPILQTNNDPGLFVYCCDFSSTAVEIVKSSPNYDPSRCFAFVHDLSDENSSYPIPEESLDVIVMIFVLSAILPSK
;
A
#
# COMPACT_ATOMS: atom_id res chain seq x y z
N MET A 1 -8.84 -3.01 -10.14
CA MET A 1 -7.96 -3.24 -8.99
C MET A 1 -8.07 -1.99 -8.12
N ILE A 2 -9.11 -1.91 -7.28
CA ILE A 2 -9.31 -0.75 -6.39
C ILE A 2 -8.40 -1.01 -5.18
N SER A 3 -7.25 -0.36 -5.16
CA SER A 3 -6.40 -0.27 -3.99
C SER A 3 -7.00 0.82 -3.12
N LEU A 4 -7.58 0.46 -1.97
CA LEU A 4 -7.94 1.45 -0.96
C LEU A 4 -6.63 1.93 -0.31
N LEU A 5 -5.99 2.93 -0.91
CA LEU A 5 -4.91 3.67 -0.26
C LEU A 5 -5.57 4.69 0.66
N THR A 6 -5.67 4.40 1.95
CA THR A 6 -6.18 5.37 2.93
C THR A 6 -5.10 6.42 3.19
N ARG A 7 -5.30 7.62 2.64
CA ARG A 7 -4.50 8.81 2.96
C ARG A 7 -4.81 9.27 4.37
N VAL A 8 -3.96 8.95 5.35
CA VAL A 8 -4.00 9.58 6.67
C VAL A 8 -2.96 10.70 6.69
N ARG A 9 -3.39 11.96 6.54
CA ARG A 9 -2.55 13.13 6.85
C ARG A 9 -2.47 13.25 8.37
N SER A 10 -1.47 12.63 8.99
CA SER A 10 -1.29 12.72 10.43
C SER A 10 -0.53 13.99 10.79
N LYS A 11 -1.21 14.94 11.41
CA LYS A 11 -0.61 15.68 12.54
C LYS A 11 -1.17 15.19 13.88
N HIS A 12 -2.06 14.20 13.86
CA HIS A 12 -2.84 13.72 15.00
C HIS A 12 -3.24 12.26 14.73
N PHE A 13 -2.26 11.36 14.55
CA PHE A 13 -2.51 9.92 14.54
C PHE A 13 -2.82 9.48 15.98
N ARG A 14 -4.05 9.73 16.43
CA ARG A 14 -4.70 8.85 17.40
C ARG A 14 -5.30 7.69 16.62
N PRO A 15 -5.50 6.50 17.21
CA PRO A 15 -6.16 5.40 16.53
C PRO A 15 -7.56 5.85 16.10
N LEU A 16 -7.71 6.18 14.82
CA LEU A 16 -8.99 6.50 14.18
C LEU A 16 -9.84 5.23 13.98
N LEU A 17 -9.39 4.08 14.51
CA LEU A 17 -10.09 2.80 14.52
C LEU A 17 -11.40 2.85 15.32
N GLY A 18 -11.61 3.86 16.18
CA GLY A 18 -12.79 3.94 17.04
C GLY A 18 -14.06 4.59 16.46
N ARG A 19 -14.03 5.29 15.30
CA ARG A 19 -15.20 6.08 14.82
C ARG A 19 -15.27 6.27 13.29
N ILE A 20 -15.12 5.22 12.50
CA ILE A 20 -15.57 5.26 11.09
C ILE A 20 -17.02 4.73 11.07
N PRO A 21 -18.03 5.53 10.68
CA PRO A 21 -19.40 5.05 10.55
C PRO A 21 -19.46 3.84 9.61
N LEU A 22 -20.25 2.84 9.97
CA LEU A 22 -20.43 1.52 9.34
C LEU A 22 -20.77 1.52 7.82
N ILE A 23 -20.82 2.67 7.16
CA ILE A 23 -21.39 2.86 5.83
C ILE A 23 -20.35 3.01 4.70
N ASP A 24 -19.08 3.27 4.99
CA ASP A 24 -18.05 3.47 3.94
C ASP A 24 -17.19 2.23 3.61
N TRP A 25 -17.53 1.05 4.15
CA TRP A 25 -16.78 -0.21 3.92
C TRP A 25 -17.34 -1.13 2.82
N LEU A 26 -18.26 -0.66 1.98
CA LEU A 26 -18.94 -1.49 0.96
C LEU A 26 -18.14 -1.69 -0.35
N ALA A 27 -16.82 -1.85 -0.30
CA ALA A 27 -16.05 -2.23 -1.47
C ALA A 27 -15.07 -3.39 -1.19
N LEU A 28 -15.47 -4.56 -1.72
CA LEU A 28 -14.62 -5.67 -2.17
C LEU A 28 -14.18 -6.72 -1.14
N TYR A 29 -15.13 -7.50 -0.63
CA TYR A 29 -14.89 -8.92 -0.39
C TYR A 29 -14.86 -9.66 -1.76
N TRP A 30 -13.68 -10.07 -2.21
CA TRP A 30 -13.50 -11.14 -3.21
C TRP A 30 -13.09 -12.42 -2.46
N PRO A 31 -13.52 -13.63 -2.88
CA PRO A 31 -13.82 -14.71 -1.96
C PRO A 31 -12.58 -15.43 -1.42
N ARG A 32 -12.59 -15.70 -0.12
CA ARG A 32 -11.93 -16.86 0.47
C ARG A 32 -12.64 -18.13 -0.01
N LEU A 33 -12.10 -18.73 -1.06
CA LEU A 33 -12.25 -20.13 -1.49
C LEU A 33 -10.93 -20.39 -2.28
N LEU A 34 -9.98 -21.21 -1.83
CA LEU A 34 -10.10 -22.66 -1.62
C LEU A 34 -8.90 -23.22 -0.82
N PRO A 35 -9.05 -24.43 -0.24
CA PRO A 35 -7.97 -25.23 0.33
C PRO A 35 -7.05 -25.81 -0.75
N ALA A 36 -5.88 -26.25 -0.32
CA ALA A 36 -4.92 -27.03 -1.10
C ALA A 36 -5.58 -28.23 -1.81
N ALA A 37 -5.71 -28.17 -3.14
CA ALA A 37 -5.58 -29.28 -4.08
C ALA A 37 -5.94 -28.82 -5.52
N GLY A 38 -5.05 -29.06 -6.48
CA GLY A 38 -5.39 -29.13 -7.90
C GLY A 38 -5.23 -27.83 -8.70
N TRP A 39 -4.04 -27.63 -9.26
CA TRP A 39 -3.87 -26.74 -10.42
C TRP A 39 -4.65 -27.25 -11.62
N SER A 40 -5.31 -26.34 -12.33
CA SER A 40 -5.47 -26.42 -13.78
C SER A 40 -5.44 -25.01 -14.36
N TYR A 41 -4.46 -24.78 -15.23
CA TYR A 41 -4.24 -23.57 -16.00
C TYR A 41 -5.52 -23.11 -16.71
N THR A 42 -5.77 -21.79 -16.74
CA THR A 42 -6.58 -21.21 -17.82
C THR A 42 -6.14 -19.79 -18.16
N ARG A 43 -5.46 -19.72 -19.32
CA ARG A 43 -5.35 -18.60 -20.29
C ARG A 43 -5.22 -17.17 -19.75
N ALA A 44 -3.97 -16.71 -19.72
CA ALA A 44 -3.67 -15.32 -20.04
C ALA A 44 -4.13 -15.04 -21.49
N PHE A 45 -5.14 -14.20 -21.67
CA PHE A 45 -5.35 -13.55 -22.97
C PHE A 45 -4.40 -12.35 -23.04
N LEU A 46 -3.31 -12.53 -23.80
CA LEU A 46 -2.66 -11.44 -24.50
C LEU A 46 -3.69 -10.87 -25.49
N VAL A 47 -4.21 -9.69 -25.20
CA VAL A 47 -4.93 -8.92 -26.22
C VAL A 47 -3.92 -8.00 -26.88
N SER A 48 -3.58 -8.31 -28.13
CA SER A 48 -2.79 -7.47 -29.02
C SER A 48 -3.40 -6.07 -29.17
N PRO A 49 -2.62 -5.02 -29.47
CA PRO A 49 -3.16 -3.68 -29.66
C PRO A 49 -4.01 -3.67 -30.94
N VAL A 50 -5.27 -3.25 -30.81
CA VAL A 50 -6.11 -2.95 -31.98
C VAL A 50 -5.60 -1.67 -32.62
N THR A 51 -5.08 -1.80 -33.84
CA THR A 51 -4.82 -0.68 -34.75
C THR A 51 -6.16 -0.11 -35.21
N GLY A 52 -6.53 1.06 -34.69
CA GLY A 52 -7.69 1.83 -35.14
C GLY A 52 -7.33 3.30 -35.26
N THR A 53 -7.09 3.75 -36.49
CA THR A 53 -6.91 5.15 -36.87
C THR A 53 -8.20 5.95 -36.68
N THR A 54 -8.18 7.02 -35.88
CA THR A 54 -8.97 8.21 -36.19
C THR A 54 -8.34 9.45 -35.56
N SER A 55 -8.17 10.46 -36.41
CA SER A 55 -7.58 11.76 -36.15
C SER A 55 -8.49 12.67 -35.33
N ALA A 56 -7.99 13.20 -34.22
CA ALA A 56 -8.33 14.53 -33.70
C ALA A 56 -7.22 15.03 -32.77
N SER A 57 -6.89 16.30 -32.93
CA SER A 57 -5.76 17.04 -32.39
C SER A 57 -5.70 17.18 -30.86
N GLY A 58 -4.47 17.12 -30.32
CA GLY A 58 -4.04 17.96 -29.18
C GLY A 58 -3.66 17.22 -27.90
N MET A 59 -2.36 17.25 -27.57
CA MET A 59 -1.74 16.85 -26.29
C MET A 59 -1.79 15.36 -25.90
N GLU A 60 -1.05 14.51 -26.62
CA GLU A 60 -0.76 13.15 -26.15
C GLU A 60 0.50 13.09 -25.29
N GLY A 61 0.42 12.46 -24.12
CA GLY A 61 1.60 11.88 -23.47
C GLY A 61 1.57 11.73 -21.96
N ARG A 62 0.67 12.41 -21.22
CA ARG A 62 0.64 12.31 -19.75
C ARG A 62 -0.67 11.69 -19.27
N ARG A 63 -0.58 10.61 -18.49
CA ARG A 63 -1.73 10.04 -17.79
C ARG A 63 -2.39 11.14 -16.94
N PRO A 64 -3.72 11.33 -17.00
CA PRO A 64 -4.42 12.29 -16.16
C PRO A 64 -4.13 12.01 -14.69
N GLN A 65 -4.00 13.07 -13.89
CA GLN A 65 -3.83 12.95 -12.44
C GLN A 65 -5.06 12.28 -11.81
N PHE A 66 -4.82 11.42 -10.81
CA PHE A 66 -5.87 10.79 -10.00
C PHE A 66 -6.89 11.82 -9.51
N GLY A 67 -8.16 11.42 -9.48
CA GLY A 67 -9.31 12.23 -9.07
C GLY A 67 -10.03 12.95 -10.21
N ASN A 68 -9.47 12.95 -11.42
CA ASN A 68 -10.01 13.68 -12.57
C ASN A 68 -10.67 12.79 -13.63
N ARG A 69 -10.58 11.47 -13.51
CA ARG A 69 -11.17 10.51 -14.47
C ARG A 69 -12.63 10.28 -14.12
N HIS A 70 -13.53 10.83 -14.93
CA HIS A 70 -14.98 10.68 -14.77
C HIS A 70 -15.55 9.82 -15.90
N LEU A 71 -16.17 8.68 -15.57
CA LEU A 71 -16.85 7.85 -16.56
C LEU A 71 -18.18 8.53 -16.94
N ARG A 72 -18.16 9.32 -18.01
CA ARG A 72 -19.36 10.01 -18.53
C ARG A 72 -20.13 9.17 -19.53
N ASP A 73 -19.42 8.35 -20.30
CA ASP A 73 -19.97 7.44 -21.30
C ASP A 73 -19.67 5.99 -20.87
N PRO A 74 -20.70 5.17 -20.56
CA PRO A 74 -20.54 3.76 -20.21
C PRO A 74 -19.77 2.94 -21.27
N GLY A 75 -19.80 3.34 -22.55
CA GLY A 75 -19.04 2.69 -23.62
C GLY A 75 -17.52 2.85 -23.49
N GLN A 76 -17.05 3.77 -22.64
CA GLN A 76 -15.63 4.08 -22.44
C GLN A 76 -15.02 3.40 -21.21
N VAL A 77 -15.73 2.45 -20.59
CA VAL A 77 -15.30 1.80 -19.34
C VAL A 77 -13.87 1.25 -19.39
N PHE A 78 -13.40 0.82 -20.57
CA PHE A 78 -12.06 0.24 -20.77
C PHE A 78 -10.96 1.23 -21.18
N GLN A 79 -11.24 2.54 -21.29
CA GLN A 79 -10.22 3.53 -21.67
C GLN A 79 -9.18 3.76 -20.57
N HIS A 80 -9.54 3.51 -19.31
CA HIS A 80 -8.66 3.68 -18.17
C HIS A 80 -8.72 2.44 -17.27
N ASN A 81 -7.59 2.14 -16.60
CA ASN A 81 -7.53 1.03 -15.64
C ASN A 81 -8.41 1.26 -14.40
N ALA A 82 -8.72 2.53 -14.10
CA ALA A 82 -9.61 2.95 -13.04
C ALA A 82 -10.25 4.29 -13.41
N TRP A 83 -11.50 4.47 -12.97
CA TRP A 83 -12.23 5.73 -13.01
C TRP A 83 -12.42 6.21 -11.56
N ASP A 84 -12.24 7.50 -11.29
CA ASP A 84 -12.05 8.01 -9.94
C ASP A 84 -13.36 8.27 -9.19
N ASN A 85 -14.39 8.71 -9.92
CA ASN A 85 -15.66 9.16 -9.34
C ASN A 85 -16.85 8.47 -10.01
N VAL A 86 -16.82 7.14 -10.08
CA VAL A 86 -17.97 6.38 -10.60
C VAL A 86 -19.07 6.39 -9.54
N GLN A 87 -20.14 7.14 -9.83
CA GLN A 87 -21.37 7.07 -9.03
C GLN A 87 -22.07 5.75 -9.34
N TRP A 88 -22.45 5.03 -8.28
CA TRP A 88 -23.15 3.78 -8.41
C TRP A 88 -24.63 4.04 -8.64
N SER A 89 -25.24 3.30 -9.56
CA SER A 89 -26.69 3.26 -9.65
C SER A 89 -27.28 2.48 -8.47
N GLU A 90 -28.56 2.70 -8.18
CA GLU A 90 -29.29 1.95 -7.16
C GLU A 90 -29.23 0.44 -7.43
N GLU A 91 -29.28 0.02 -8.71
CA GLU A 91 -29.15 -1.38 -9.09
C GLU A 91 -27.76 -1.95 -8.82
N GLN A 92 -26.70 -1.18 -9.09
CA GLN A 92 -25.33 -1.61 -8.80
C GLN A 92 -25.11 -1.74 -7.29
N GLU A 93 -25.61 -0.78 -6.52
CA GLU A 93 -25.52 -0.79 -5.07
C GLU A 93 -26.29 -1.98 -4.48
N SER A 94 -27.52 -2.18 -4.94
CA SER A 94 -28.36 -3.33 -4.56
C SER A 94 -27.68 -4.67 -4.91
N ALA A 95 -27.08 -4.78 -6.10
CA ALA A 95 -26.35 -5.97 -6.52
C ALA A 95 -25.11 -6.24 -5.64
N ALA A 96 -24.36 -5.20 -5.24
CA ALA A 96 -23.24 -5.36 -4.31
C ALA A 96 -23.71 -5.76 -2.91
N ARG A 97 -24.76 -5.12 -2.37
CA ARG A 97 -25.36 -5.49 -1.08
C ARG A 97 -25.81 -6.94 -1.07
N LYS A 98 -26.45 -7.40 -2.14
CA LYS A 98 -26.86 -8.80 -2.32
C LYS A 98 -25.66 -9.75 -2.30
N LYS A 99 -24.59 -9.45 -3.05
CA LYS A 99 -23.36 -10.26 -3.04
C LYS A 99 -22.68 -10.32 -1.67
N VAL A 100 -22.65 -9.20 -0.95
CA VAL A 100 -22.11 -9.16 0.41
C VAL A 100 -22.92 -10.06 1.34
N LEU A 101 -24.25 -10.02 1.25
CA LEU A 101 -25.13 -10.89 2.05
C LEU A 101 -25.00 -12.37 1.68
N GLU A 102 -24.88 -12.69 0.39
CA GLU A 102 -24.62 -14.06 -0.08
C GLU A 102 -23.30 -14.58 0.47
N ASN A 103 -22.23 -13.78 0.38
CA ASN A 103 -20.90 -14.16 0.88
C ASN A 103 -20.85 -14.28 2.41
N SER A 104 -21.66 -13.52 3.15
CA SER A 104 -21.70 -13.56 4.61
C SER A 104 -22.69 -14.59 5.18
N SER A 105 -23.47 -15.27 4.33
CA SER A 105 -24.51 -16.21 4.75
C SER A 105 -23.98 -17.49 5.40
N GLN A 106 -22.74 -17.88 5.08
CA GLN A 106 -22.10 -19.08 5.62
C GLN A 106 -20.68 -18.76 6.09
N PRO A 107 -20.51 -18.27 7.34
CA PRO A 107 -19.19 -18.07 7.90
C PRO A 107 -18.49 -19.41 8.12
N LEU A 108 -17.15 -19.37 8.20
CA LEU A 108 -16.36 -20.53 8.62
C LEU A 108 -16.79 -20.97 10.03
N PRO A 109 -16.70 -22.27 10.37
CA PRO A 109 -16.93 -22.72 11.73
C PRO A 109 -16.02 -21.98 12.73
N PRO A 110 -16.47 -21.70 13.96
CA PRO A 110 -15.68 -20.92 14.94
C PRO A 110 -14.28 -21.48 15.19
N GLU A 111 -14.14 -22.81 15.24
CA GLU A 111 -12.85 -23.50 15.41
C GLU A 111 -11.86 -23.17 14.27
N GLN A 112 -12.33 -23.12 13.02
CA GLN A 112 -11.49 -22.74 11.89
C GLN A 112 -11.17 -21.24 11.91
N GLN A 113 -12.10 -20.40 12.35
CA GLN A 113 -11.82 -18.96 12.49
C GLN A 113 -10.69 -18.73 13.49
N GLU A 114 -10.77 -19.36 14.67
CA GLU A 114 -9.74 -19.29 15.71
C GLU A 114 -8.39 -19.84 15.22
N GLU A 115 -8.40 -20.95 14.48
CA GLU A 115 -7.20 -21.49 13.86
C GLU A 115 -6.57 -20.51 12.87
N TYR A 116 -7.36 -19.95 11.94
CA TYR A 116 -6.85 -19.00 10.95
C TYR A 116 -6.34 -17.72 11.59
N GLU A 117 -6.97 -17.27 12.68
CA GLU A 117 -6.53 -16.10 13.43
C GLU A 117 -5.21 -16.37 14.15
N THR A 118 -5.13 -17.47 14.91
CA THR A 118 -3.96 -17.83 15.71
C THR A 118 -2.76 -18.18 14.84
N LYS A 119 -2.97 -18.80 13.69
CA LYS A 119 -1.92 -19.23 12.76
C LYS A 119 -1.72 -18.27 11.59
N ALA A 120 -2.34 -17.09 11.61
CA ALA A 120 -2.29 -16.14 10.50
C ALA A 120 -0.84 -15.83 10.07
N SER A 121 0.07 -15.63 11.03
CA SER A 121 1.48 -15.33 10.76
C SER A 121 2.16 -16.47 9.99
N ASN A 122 1.95 -17.71 10.44
CA ASN A 122 2.53 -18.90 9.83
C ASN A 122 2.08 -19.05 8.37
N TYR A 123 0.80 -18.80 8.07
CA TYR A 123 0.31 -18.90 6.69
C TYR A 123 0.96 -17.85 5.77
N TRP A 124 1.20 -16.63 6.28
CA TRP A 124 1.92 -15.62 5.52
C TRP A 124 3.42 -15.93 5.40
N ASP A 125 4.06 -16.43 6.45
CA ASP A 125 5.45 -16.88 6.42
C ASP A 125 5.65 -18.02 5.40
N ASP A 126 4.75 -19.02 5.38
CA ASP A 126 4.75 -20.11 4.40
C ASP A 126 4.58 -19.57 2.97
N PHE A 127 3.64 -18.64 2.78
CA PHE A 127 3.42 -18.01 1.48
C PHE A 127 4.69 -17.32 0.97
N TYR A 128 5.35 -16.53 1.81
CA TYR A 128 6.57 -15.82 1.41
C TYR A 128 7.78 -16.75 1.26
N THR A 129 7.84 -17.84 2.03
CA THR A 129 8.85 -18.90 1.85
C THR A 129 8.74 -19.56 0.46
N ILE A 130 7.51 -19.83 0.01
CA ILE A 130 7.26 -20.49 -1.28
C ILE A 130 7.46 -19.54 -2.45
N HIS A 131 6.99 -18.29 -2.32
CA HIS A 131 6.88 -17.37 -3.45
C HIS A 131 7.99 -16.32 -3.55
N GLU A 132 8.72 -16.09 -2.46
CA GLU A 132 9.78 -15.07 -2.37
C GLU A 132 9.30 -13.74 -2.98
N ASN A 133 10.06 -13.18 -3.92
CA ASN A 133 9.76 -11.93 -4.63
C ASN A 133 9.07 -12.09 -5.99
N LYS A 134 8.47 -13.25 -6.27
CA LYS A 134 8.00 -13.60 -7.63
C LYS A 134 6.49 -13.50 -7.83
N PHE A 135 5.73 -13.35 -6.74
CA PHE A 135 4.26 -13.37 -6.81
C PHE A 135 3.65 -12.01 -7.13
N PHE A 136 4.02 -10.97 -6.37
CA PHE A 136 3.53 -9.62 -6.57
C PHE A 136 4.44 -8.84 -7.52
N LYS A 137 3.86 -7.90 -8.26
CA LYS A 137 4.61 -6.99 -9.13
C LYS A 137 4.98 -5.72 -8.39
N ASP A 138 6.10 -5.14 -8.77
CA ASP A 138 6.49 -3.79 -8.35
C ASP A 138 5.40 -2.77 -8.67
N ARG A 139 5.10 -1.93 -7.69
CA ARG A 139 4.00 -0.95 -7.75
C ARG A 139 4.42 0.37 -8.38
N GLN A 140 5.17 0.31 -9.48
CA GLN A 140 5.66 1.48 -10.24
C GLN A 140 4.56 2.45 -10.68
N TRP A 141 3.32 1.96 -10.81
CA TRP A 141 2.17 2.80 -11.14
C TRP A 141 1.83 3.83 -10.04
N LEU A 142 2.28 3.61 -8.79
CA LEU A 142 2.01 4.51 -7.67
C LEU A 142 2.50 5.93 -7.93
N PHE A 143 3.64 6.12 -8.59
CA PHE A 143 4.17 7.46 -8.89
C PHE A 143 3.37 8.23 -9.95
N THR A 144 2.53 7.52 -10.71
CA THR A 144 1.57 8.17 -11.60
C THR A 144 0.40 8.73 -10.81
N GLU A 145 -0.12 7.96 -9.86
CA GLU A 145 -1.33 8.29 -9.11
C GLU A 145 -1.04 9.18 -7.89
N PHE A 146 0.16 9.03 -7.30
CA PHE A 146 0.64 9.73 -6.10
C PHE A 146 2.04 10.33 -6.35
N PRO A 147 2.15 11.44 -7.11
CA PRO A 147 3.42 12.09 -7.41
C PRO A 147 4.22 12.52 -6.18
N GLU A 148 3.58 12.74 -5.03
CA GLU A 148 4.22 13.07 -3.75
C GLU A 148 5.15 11.97 -3.24
N LEU A 149 4.98 10.72 -3.67
CA LEU A 149 5.90 9.64 -3.36
C LEU A 149 7.23 9.77 -4.12
N SER A 150 7.27 10.60 -5.17
CA SER A 150 8.48 10.90 -5.95
C SER A 150 9.12 12.21 -5.46
N SER A 151 10.43 12.36 -5.68
CA SER A 151 11.22 13.53 -5.23
C SER A 151 10.82 14.88 -5.87
N LYS A 152 9.85 14.90 -6.80
CA LYS A 152 9.58 16.06 -7.66
C LYS A 152 8.80 17.21 -7.00
N HIS A 153 8.53 17.15 -5.70
CA HIS A 153 7.80 18.19 -4.99
C HIS A 153 8.66 19.24 -4.25
N MET A 154 9.99 19.14 -4.29
CA MET A 154 10.88 20.18 -3.75
C MET A 154 11.54 21.00 -4.87
N GLY A 155 10.71 21.75 -5.59
CA GLY A 155 11.18 22.73 -6.58
C GLY A 155 10.37 24.01 -6.48
N GLN A 156 10.54 24.75 -5.36
CA GLN A 156 10.54 26.23 -5.26
C GLN A 156 10.60 26.69 -3.78
N SER A 157 11.64 26.32 -3.03
CA SER A 157 12.03 27.07 -1.82
C SER A 157 13.51 26.89 -1.51
N ASP A 158 14.36 27.09 -2.52
CA ASP A 158 15.80 27.27 -2.34
C ASP A 158 16.11 28.76 -2.29
N ILE A 159 15.69 29.42 -1.21
CA ILE A 159 16.32 30.64 -0.72
C ILE A 159 16.37 30.47 0.81
N ASP A 160 17.57 30.59 1.37
CA ASP A 160 17.92 30.62 2.80
C ASP A 160 18.22 29.30 3.53
N ARG A 161 19.18 28.49 3.05
CA ARG A 161 20.01 27.64 3.95
C ARG A 161 21.45 27.50 3.46
N GLU A 162 22.16 28.62 3.40
CA GLU A 162 23.61 28.61 3.60
C GLU A 162 23.92 29.17 5.00
N GLN A 163 24.92 28.56 5.63
CA GLN A 163 25.54 28.90 6.92
C GLN A 163 24.92 28.28 8.18
N ILE A 164 25.31 27.04 8.50
CA ILE A 164 26.02 26.76 9.77
C ILE A 164 27.17 25.81 9.46
N GLN A 165 28.37 26.37 9.40
CA GLN A 165 29.62 25.66 9.54
C GLN A 165 30.03 25.90 11.00
N ASP A 166 30.03 24.87 11.85
CA ASP A 166 31.17 24.69 12.74
C ASP A 166 31.20 23.33 13.45
N SER A 167 32.41 22.80 13.42
CA SER A 167 33.03 21.77 14.25
C SER A 167 32.33 21.39 15.56
N ASN A 168 32.10 20.08 15.77
CA ASN A 168 32.32 19.46 17.06
C ASN A 168 32.52 17.94 16.98
N MET A 169 33.68 17.54 17.50
CA MET A 169 34.12 16.26 18.02
C MET A 169 33.08 15.16 18.20
N ASP A 170 33.41 14.01 17.60
CA ASP A 170 33.13 12.65 18.03
C ASP A 170 32.92 12.53 19.56
N ARG A 171 31.66 12.32 19.93
CA ARG A 171 31.25 11.64 21.16
C ARG A 171 30.15 10.68 20.78
N GLY A 172 30.43 9.39 20.90
CA GLY A 172 29.46 8.32 20.71
C GLY A 172 28.19 8.60 21.52
N ASP A 173 27.05 8.45 20.86
CA ASP A 173 25.75 8.51 21.49
C ASP A 173 24.90 7.34 20.97
N GLU A 174 24.48 6.52 21.93
CA GLU A 174 23.67 5.33 21.77
C GLU A 174 22.23 5.74 21.43
N SER A 175 21.57 5.00 20.55
CA SER A 175 20.12 5.05 20.27
C SER A 175 19.53 6.36 19.70
N LYS A 176 19.92 6.75 18.47
CA LYS A 176 18.99 7.54 17.64
C LYS A 176 18.04 6.59 16.93
N ASP A 177 16.74 6.82 17.07
CA ASP A 177 15.71 6.10 16.32
C ASP A 177 16.03 6.13 14.81
N PRO A 178 15.83 5.02 14.07
CA PRO A 178 16.06 4.98 12.63
C PRO A 178 15.36 6.16 11.94
N GLY A 179 16.05 6.86 11.03
CA GLY A 179 15.43 7.96 10.29
C GLY A 179 15.12 9.23 11.08
N SER A 180 15.66 9.39 12.30
CA SER A 180 15.39 10.58 13.14
C SER A 180 15.77 11.92 12.47
N SER A 181 16.74 11.92 11.55
CA SER A 181 17.18 13.10 10.79
C SER A 181 16.39 13.36 9.50
N ALA A 182 15.48 12.45 9.14
CA ALA A 182 14.71 12.56 7.90
C ALA A 182 13.68 13.69 7.99
N THR A 183 13.55 14.44 6.89
CA THR A 183 12.60 15.54 6.72
C THR A 183 11.30 15.10 6.03
N TYR A 184 11.27 13.88 5.47
CA TYR A 184 10.09 13.29 4.89
C TYR A 184 10.02 11.79 5.20
N ARG A 185 8.96 11.34 5.87
CA ARG A 185 8.87 9.97 6.40
C ARG A 185 7.63 9.24 5.90
N ILE A 186 7.84 8.05 5.36
CA ILE A 186 6.77 7.18 4.84
C ILE A 186 6.75 5.91 5.68
N LEU A 187 5.56 5.42 6.05
CA LEU A 187 5.35 4.07 6.56
C LEU A 187 4.57 3.24 5.53
N GLU A 188 5.13 2.14 5.05
CA GLU A 188 4.35 1.09 4.39
C GLU A 188 3.96 0.00 5.39
N VAL A 189 2.65 -0.22 5.51
CA VAL A 189 2.04 -1.23 6.36
C VAL A 189 1.61 -2.42 5.50
N GLY A 190 2.05 -3.62 5.86
CA GLY A 190 1.91 -4.80 5.02
C GLY A 190 2.82 -4.72 3.80
N CYS A 191 4.11 -4.43 4.02
CA CYS A 191 5.07 -4.19 2.95
C CYS A 191 5.38 -5.44 2.11
N GLY A 192 5.06 -6.62 2.61
CA GLY A 192 5.49 -7.90 2.07
C GLY A 192 6.99 -7.88 1.80
N VAL A 193 7.37 -8.35 0.62
CA VAL A 193 8.77 -8.38 0.16
C VAL A 193 9.28 -7.06 -0.45
N GLY A 194 8.59 -5.94 -0.23
CA GLY A 194 9.07 -4.60 -0.61
C GLY A 194 8.73 -4.12 -2.03
N ASN A 195 7.69 -4.68 -2.66
CA ASN A 195 7.23 -4.29 -4.02
C ASN A 195 6.74 -2.83 -4.13
N THR A 196 6.60 -2.11 -3.01
CA THR A 196 6.35 -0.65 -3.00
C THR A 196 7.55 0.09 -2.44
N VAL A 197 8.12 -0.38 -1.31
CA VAL A 197 9.33 0.18 -0.68
C VAL A 197 10.45 0.42 -1.70
N PHE A 198 10.87 -0.62 -2.44
CA PHE A 198 12.02 -0.49 -3.34
C PHE A 198 11.76 0.47 -4.50
N PRO A 199 10.61 0.41 -5.20
CA PRO A 199 10.25 1.45 -6.15
C PRO A 199 10.29 2.87 -5.58
N ILE A 200 9.84 3.09 -4.34
CA ILE A 200 9.88 4.42 -3.69
C ILE A 200 11.33 4.87 -3.52
N LEU A 201 12.18 4.02 -2.94
CA LEU A 201 13.59 4.32 -2.72
C LEU A 201 14.36 4.58 -4.02
N GLN A 202 14.03 3.87 -5.10
CA GLN A 202 14.65 4.03 -6.42
C GLN A 202 14.18 5.30 -7.15
N THR A 203 12.92 5.70 -6.95
CA THR A 203 12.31 6.83 -7.68
C THR A 203 12.54 8.16 -6.98
N ASN A 204 12.59 8.14 -5.65
CA ASN A 204 12.79 9.32 -4.83
C ASN A 204 14.23 9.33 -4.31
N ASN A 205 15.07 10.20 -4.87
CA ASN A 205 16.49 10.34 -4.51
C ASN A 205 16.75 11.46 -3.47
N ASP A 206 15.69 11.98 -2.83
CA ASP A 206 15.86 12.99 -1.78
C ASP A 206 16.60 12.38 -0.57
N PRO A 207 17.72 12.97 -0.11
CA PRO A 207 18.42 12.49 1.08
C PRO A 207 17.61 12.67 2.38
N GLY A 208 16.58 13.51 2.36
CA GLY A 208 15.64 13.70 3.46
C GLY A 208 14.54 12.65 3.56
N LEU A 209 14.40 11.75 2.57
CA LEU A 209 13.43 10.65 2.60
C LEU A 209 13.90 9.52 3.51
N PHE A 210 13.01 9.05 4.38
CA PHE A 210 13.17 7.79 5.10
C PHE A 210 11.90 6.94 5.06
N VAL A 211 12.03 5.65 4.73
CA VAL A 211 10.90 4.73 4.59
C VAL A 211 10.92 3.68 5.69
N TYR A 212 9.95 3.73 6.59
CA TYR A 212 9.63 2.62 7.46
C TYR A 212 8.76 1.63 6.69
N CYS A 213 8.99 0.34 6.90
CA CYS A 213 8.13 -0.69 6.34
C CYS A 213 7.94 -1.83 7.33
N CYS A 214 6.71 -2.28 7.48
CA CYS A 214 6.41 -3.42 8.33
C CYS A 214 5.49 -4.42 7.66
N ASP A 215 5.67 -5.67 8.07
CA ASP A 215 4.77 -6.75 7.74
C ASP A 215 4.56 -7.61 9.00
N PHE A 216 3.42 -8.28 9.06
CA PHE A 216 3.14 -9.25 10.11
C PHE A 216 4.02 -10.51 9.97
N SER A 217 4.41 -10.84 8.73
CA SER A 217 5.32 -11.94 8.42
C SER A 217 6.77 -11.58 8.70
N SER A 218 7.40 -12.36 9.57
CA SER A 218 8.85 -12.29 9.80
C SER A 218 9.65 -12.63 8.54
N THR A 219 9.18 -13.61 7.78
CA THR A 219 9.79 -14.05 6.51
C THR A 219 9.79 -12.92 5.48
N ALA A 220 8.68 -12.20 5.33
CA ALA A 220 8.59 -11.05 4.43
C ALA A 220 9.64 -9.98 4.77
N VAL A 221 9.73 -9.63 6.06
CA VAL A 221 10.69 -8.63 6.57
C VAL A 221 12.13 -9.09 6.34
N GLU A 222 12.44 -10.37 6.54
CA GLU A 222 13.76 -10.93 6.26
C GLU A 222 14.12 -10.86 4.78
N ILE A 223 13.17 -11.15 3.88
CA ILE A 223 13.37 -11.01 2.42
C ILE A 223 13.64 -9.54 2.06
N VAL A 224 12.91 -8.58 2.65
CA VAL A 224 13.17 -7.15 2.45
C VAL A 224 14.59 -6.81 2.91
N LYS A 225 14.99 -7.21 4.11
CA LYS A 225 16.33 -6.92 4.67
C LYS A 225 17.47 -7.59 3.89
N SER A 226 17.21 -8.74 3.28
CA SER A 226 18.19 -9.50 2.49
C SER A 226 18.32 -8.99 1.05
N SER A 227 17.45 -8.07 0.62
CA SER A 227 17.50 -7.47 -0.72
C SER A 227 18.78 -6.66 -0.90
N PRO A 228 19.46 -6.75 -2.06
CA PRO A 228 20.60 -5.87 -2.37
C PRO A 228 20.22 -4.40 -2.49
N ASN A 229 18.92 -4.09 -2.61
CA ASN A 229 18.39 -2.72 -2.64
C ASN A 229 18.01 -2.21 -1.24
N TYR A 230 18.19 -3.01 -0.19
CA TYR A 230 17.96 -2.57 1.19
C TYR A 230 19.10 -1.66 1.63
N ASP A 231 18.75 -0.43 2.00
CA ASP A 231 19.69 0.56 2.51
C ASP A 231 19.23 1.02 3.90
N PRO A 232 19.88 0.58 4.99
CA PRO A 232 19.46 0.93 6.35
C PRO A 232 19.59 2.43 6.64
N SER A 233 20.31 3.20 5.81
CA SER A 233 20.35 4.66 5.92
C SER A 233 19.10 5.35 5.37
N ARG A 234 18.31 4.64 4.54
CA ARG A 234 17.12 5.18 3.86
C ARG A 234 15.82 4.46 4.20
N CYS A 235 15.90 3.25 4.74
CA CYS A 235 14.72 2.53 5.19
C CYS A 235 14.96 1.67 6.43
N PHE A 236 13.87 1.35 7.11
CA PHE A 236 13.87 0.45 8.26
C PHE A 236 12.70 -0.53 8.19
N ALA A 237 13.04 -1.81 8.01
CA ALA A 237 12.07 -2.90 7.99
C ALA A 237 11.91 -3.56 9.37
N PHE A 238 10.68 -3.78 9.83
CA PHE A 238 10.39 -4.41 11.12
C PHE A 238 9.13 -5.27 11.09
N VAL A 239 9.07 -6.28 11.96
CA VAL A 239 7.87 -7.12 12.12
C VAL A 239 6.86 -6.36 12.96
N HIS A 240 5.61 -6.31 12.53
CA HIS A 240 4.55 -5.66 13.28
C HIS A 240 3.17 -6.26 12.97
N ASP A 241 2.46 -6.65 14.02
CA ASP A 241 1.05 -7.03 13.95
C ASP A 241 0.18 -5.81 14.21
N LEU A 242 -0.55 -5.37 13.18
CA LEU A 242 -1.46 -4.22 13.29
C LEU A 242 -2.60 -4.43 14.28
N SER A 243 -2.90 -5.70 14.59
CA SER A 243 -3.98 -6.08 15.47
C SER A 243 -3.55 -6.20 16.93
N ASP A 244 -2.25 -6.03 17.23
CA ASP A 244 -1.72 -6.00 18.59
C ASP A 244 -1.67 -4.57 19.14
N GLU A 245 -2.69 -4.20 19.92
CA GLU A 245 -2.81 -2.88 20.56
C GLU A 245 -1.69 -2.57 21.57
N ASN A 246 -0.94 -3.58 22.05
CA ASN A 246 0.14 -3.39 23.00
C ASN A 246 1.49 -3.14 22.33
N SER A 247 1.57 -3.33 21.01
CA SER A 247 2.81 -3.19 20.26
C SER A 247 3.12 -1.73 19.95
N SER A 248 4.37 -1.32 20.18
CA SER A 248 4.85 0.01 19.86
C SER A 248 5.54 0.03 18.50
N TYR A 249 5.37 1.12 17.74
CA TYR A 249 6.11 1.34 16.51
C TYR A 249 7.52 1.88 16.82
N PRO A 250 8.56 1.41 16.12
CA PRO A 250 9.92 1.98 16.17
C PRO A 250 9.99 3.27 15.33
N ILE A 251 9.02 4.16 15.52
CA ILE A 251 8.80 5.37 14.74
C ILE A 251 8.46 6.48 15.74
N PRO A 252 9.12 7.64 15.68
CA PRO A 252 8.76 8.76 16.56
C PRO A 252 7.30 9.16 16.36
N GLU A 253 6.60 9.42 17.46
CA GLU A 253 5.20 9.87 17.44
C GLU A 253 5.03 11.12 16.55
N GLU A 254 3.88 11.21 15.88
CA GLU A 254 3.50 12.35 15.04
C GLU A 254 4.53 12.75 13.95
N SER A 255 5.38 11.81 13.53
CA SER A 255 6.48 12.13 12.61
C SER A 255 6.30 11.67 11.16
N LEU A 256 5.26 10.89 10.86
CA LEU A 256 4.99 10.36 9.52
C LEU A 256 4.25 11.36 8.64
N ASP A 257 4.74 11.55 7.41
CA ASP A 257 4.09 12.37 6.38
C ASP A 257 3.07 11.56 5.57
N VAL A 258 3.38 10.28 5.32
CA VAL A 258 2.56 9.37 4.51
C VAL A 258 2.50 7.98 5.14
N ILE A 259 1.30 7.41 5.16
CA ILE A 259 1.08 6.00 5.46
C ILE A 259 0.50 5.32 4.22
N VAL A 260 1.16 4.25 3.76
CA VAL A 260 0.77 3.42 2.63
C VAL A 260 0.21 2.11 3.18
N MET A 261 -1.05 1.83 2.86
CA MET A 261 -1.74 0.58 3.19
C MET A 261 -2.31 0.01 1.89
N ILE A 262 -1.76 -1.10 1.39
CA ILE A 262 -2.23 -1.74 0.15
C ILE A 262 -2.55 -3.20 0.45
N PHE A 263 -3.83 -3.57 0.37
CA PHE A 263 -4.37 -4.92 0.65
C PHE A 263 -4.13 -5.46 2.07
N VAL A 264 -3.70 -4.62 3.02
CA VAL A 264 -3.48 -5.04 4.42
C VAL A 264 -4.75 -5.03 5.27
N LEU A 265 -5.60 -3.99 5.16
CA LEU A 265 -6.79 -3.87 6.01
C LEU A 265 -7.83 -4.98 5.76
N SER A 266 -7.88 -5.52 4.53
CA SER A 266 -8.74 -6.67 4.20
C SER A 266 -8.33 -7.97 4.87
N ALA A 267 -7.13 -8.04 5.46
CA ALA A 267 -6.64 -9.20 6.20
C ALA A 267 -6.92 -9.12 7.70
N ILE A 268 -7.48 -8.00 8.19
CA ILE A 268 -7.75 -7.77 9.62
C ILE A 268 -9.27 -7.87 9.85
N LEU A 269 -9.66 -8.53 10.94
CA LEU A 269 -11.07 -8.61 11.32
C LEU A 269 -11.60 -7.20 11.65
N PRO A 270 -12.78 -6.79 11.15
CA PRO A 270 -13.31 -5.45 11.42
C PRO A 270 -13.56 -5.10 12.90
N SER A 271 -13.57 -6.10 13.78
CA SER A 271 -13.74 -5.93 15.22
C SER A 271 -12.44 -5.61 15.97
N LYS A 272 -11.29 -5.67 15.28
CA LYS A 272 -9.97 -5.35 15.80
C LYS A 272 -9.53 -3.95 15.38
#